data_AF-A0AAP9TXB5-F1
#
_entry.id   AF-A0AAP9TXB5-F1
#
_cell.length_a   1.000
_cell.length_b   1.000
_cell.length_c   1.000
_cell.angle_alpha   90.00
_cell.angle_beta   90.00
_cell.angle_gamma   90.00
#
_symmetry.space_group_name_H-M   'P 1'
#
loop_
_entity.id
_entity.type
_entity.pdbx_description
1 polymer ?
#
loop_
_entity_poly.entity_id
_entity_poly.type
_entity_poly.pdbx_seq_one_letter_code
_entity_poly.pdbx_strand_id
1 'polypeptide(L)'
;MNKLTDISKNGFRVCESRENELDIAFISLRLALKAYFSTYRDLKLNLSSLNSNIFNIEDVDKNYSLSYYESCTETIVHFQHFFELACKHILKNEHPLLADVASKKAVVLSKLLKGEMLNEIEDNSLQSIEFSEAISRLLELIKNESINDFKLLNFILSGEEVLRTVNSLRNRIWHRGLFVLRYEALDELVCRFILPLVSEFLSLNLFYGNEINWKYKDLHCNVDPISELSNMNFNTAFELDKVAFLKEMGRAAYNNPLYETVLKRTGRQNFSSLFDNASIQKAEDVANHELQKHHAELKACPVCGVNSLILYPESDCEYNNDNEVSNVITYIWKITCECCGFSLHNEFKNAKDYGFNNIEDFWV
;
A
#
# COMPACT_ATOMS: atom_id res chain seq x y z
N MET A 1 -10.08 34.43 -20.89
CA MET A 1 -9.29 34.19 -19.67
C MET A 1 -10.11 33.69 -18.47
N ASN A 2 -11.44 33.86 -18.41
CA ASN A 2 -12.23 33.47 -17.22
C ASN A 2 -12.43 31.96 -17.00
N LYS A 3 -12.48 31.13 -18.04
CA LYS A 3 -12.83 29.71 -17.89
C LYS A 3 -11.82 28.90 -17.06
N LEU A 4 -10.52 29.23 -17.15
CA LEU A 4 -9.48 28.55 -16.34
C LEU A 4 -9.58 28.94 -14.85
N THR A 5 -9.84 30.22 -14.56
CA THR A 5 -10.09 30.68 -13.19
C THR A 5 -11.39 30.14 -12.61
N ASP A 6 -12.41 29.92 -13.45
CA ASP A 6 -13.67 29.30 -13.03
C ASP A 6 -13.46 27.80 -12.74
N ILE A 7 -12.66 27.09 -13.54
CA ILE A 7 -12.29 25.69 -13.31
C ILE A 7 -11.50 25.56 -12.00
N SER A 8 -10.50 26.42 -11.74
CA SER A 8 -9.70 26.35 -10.51
C SER A 8 -10.51 26.64 -9.24
N LYS A 9 -11.67 27.30 -9.37
CA LYS A 9 -12.60 27.59 -8.26
C LYS A 9 -13.70 26.54 -8.13
N ASN A 10 -13.92 25.71 -9.14
CA ASN A 10 -14.93 24.64 -9.14
C ASN A 10 -14.37 23.35 -8.49
N GLY A 11 -13.88 23.48 -7.26
CA GLY A 11 -13.48 22.38 -6.38
C GLY A 11 -14.26 22.44 -5.07
N PHE A 12 -14.20 21.38 -4.27
CA PHE A 12 -14.77 21.35 -2.93
C PHE A 12 -13.68 21.09 -1.90
N ARG A 13 -13.85 21.63 -0.69
CA ARG A 13 -12.94 21.40 0.43
C ARG A 13 -13.29 20.10 1.12
N VAL A 14 -12.28 19.24 1.29
CA VAL A 14 -12.47 17.95 1.95
C VAL A 14 -12.95 18.15 3.40
N CYS A 15 -12.40 19.15 4.09
CA CYS A 15 -12.74 19.50 5.48
C CYS A 15 -14.14 20.09 5.72
N GLU A 16 -14.78 20.68 4.70
CA GLU A 16 -16.14 21.24 4.84
C GLU A 16 -17.22 20.17 4.67
N SER A 17 -16.84 18.99 4.16
CA SER A 17 -17.73 17.85 3.94
C SER A 17 -17.48 16.68 4.91
N ARG A 18 -16.31 16.63 5.56
CA ARG A 18 -15.87 15.62 6.53
C ARG A 18 -14.95 16.25 7.57
N GLU A 19 -15.01 15.79 8.82
CA GLU A 19 -14.36 16.41 9.98
C GLU A 19 -12.81 16.37 10.00
N ASN A 20 -12.12 15.79 9.00
CA ASN A 20 -10.69 15.50 9.10
C ASN A 20 -9.83 16.12 7.99
N GLU A 21 -8.94 17.06 8.37
CA GLU A 21 -7.97 17.70 7.45
C GLU A 21 -6.92 16.73 6.89
N LEU A 22 -6.82 15.52 7.46
CA LEU A 22 -5.86 14.48 7.08
C LEU A 22 -6.38 13.52 6.00
N ASP A 23 -7.60 13.70 5.50
CA ASP A 23 -8.20 12.79 4.51
C ASP A 23 -7.30 12.59 3.27
N ILE A 24 -6.67 13.66 2.76
CA ILE A 24 -5.73 13.55 1.63
C ILE A 24 -4.44 12.80 2.02
N ALA A 25 -3.96 12.97 3.25
CA ALA A 25 -2.80 12.22 3.72
C ALA A 25 -3.10 10.72 3.76
N PHE A 26 -4.25 10.33 4.30
CA PHE A 26 -4.68 8.93 4.33
C PHE A 26 -4.96 8.36 2.93
N ILE A 27 -5.57 9.14 2.03
CA ILE A 27 -5.72 8.75 0.62
C ILE A 27 -4.36 8.51 -0.01
N SER A 28 -3.37 9.38 0.24
CA SER A 28 -2.02 9.20 -0.27
C SER A 28 -1.39 7.92 0.28
N LEU A 29 -1.50 7.66 1.59
CA LEU A 29 -1.02 6.41 2.18
C LEU A 29 -1.68 5.18 1.54
N ARG A 30 -3.00 5.23 1.31
CA ARG A 30 -3.75 4.17 0.63
C ARG A 30 -3.20 3.91 -0.77
N LEU A 31 -2.97 4.96 -1.55
CA LEU A 31 -2.46 4.86 -2.92
C LEU A 31 -1.04 4.29 -2.93
N ALA A 32 -0.17 4.72 -2.01
CA ALA A 32 1.18 4.21 -1.86
C ALA A 32 1.18 2.69 -1.59
N LEU A 33 0.37 2.24 -0.64
CA LEU A 33 0.27 0.82 -0.27
C LEU A 33 -0.32 -0.02 -1.42
N LYS A 34 -1.36 0.48 -2.11
CA LYS A 34 -1.93 -0.20 -3.29
C LYS A 34 -0.92 -0.37 -4.41
N ALA A 35 -0.15 0.69 -4.70
CA ALA A 35 0.90 0.65 -5.71
C ALA A 35 2.01 -0.32 -5.30
N TYR A 36 2.47 -0.23 -4.05
CA TYR A 36 3.51 -1.10 -3.52
C TYR A 36 3.14 -2.59 -3.60
N PHE A 37 1.93 -2.95 -3.17
CA PHE A 37 1.44 -4.32 -3.26
C PHE A 37 1.24 -4.82 -4.70
N SER A 38 1.00 -3.90 -5.65
CA SER A 38 0.86 -4.26 -7.07
C SER A 38 2.19 -4.61 -7.74
N THR A 39 3.33 -4.15 -7.20
CA THR A 39 4.65 -4.39 -7.79
C THR A 39 5.01 -5.86 -7.99
N TYR A 40 4.50 -6.77 -7.14
CA TYR A 40 4.66 -8.21 -7.36
C TYR A 40 3.96 -8.66 -8.64
N ARG A 41 2.69 -8.27 -8.82
CA ARG A 41 1.90 -8.63 -10.00
C ARG A 41 2.56 -8.15 -11.28
N ASP A 42 3.18 -6.96 -11.24
CA ASP A 42 3.85 -6.35 -12.40
C ASP A 42 5.13 -7.08 -12.83
N LEU A 43 5.70 -7.92 -11.95
CA LEU A 43 6.91 -8.71 -12.19
C LEU A 43 6.70 -10.22 -12.06
N LYS A 44 5.46 -10.68 -11.87
CA LYS A 44 5.13 -12.07 -11.56
C LYS A 44 5.71 -13.08 -12.56
N LEU A 45 5.84 -12.73 -13.84
CA LEU A 45 6.40 -13.59 -14.87
C LEU A 45 7.94 -13.58 -14.94
N ASN A 46 8.57 -12.58 -14.32
CA ASN A 46 10.01 -12.33 -14.39
C ASN A 46 10.68 -12.45 -13.01
N LEU A 47 9.96 -12.83 -11.95
CA LEU A 47 10.50 -12.89 -10.58
C LEU A 47 11.66 -13.89 -10.48
N SER A 48 11.53 -15.04 -11.15
CA SER A 48 12.59 -16.06 -11.24
C SER A 48 13.89 -15.53 -11.86
N SER A 49 13.80 -14.57 -12.79
CA SER A 49 14.98 -13.91 -13.38
C SER A 49 15.72 -12.99 -12.41
N LEU A 50 15.04 -12.47 -11.39
CA LEU A 50 15.64 -11.65 -10.33
C LEU A 50 16.45 -12.51 -9.35
N ASN A 51 15.97 -13.72 -9.05
CA ASN A 51 16.64 -14.66 -8.15
C ASN A 51 17.87 -15.35 -8.77
N SER A 52 17.99 -15.35 -10.09
CA SER A 52 19.14 -15.98 -10.75
C SER A 52 20.36 -15.05 -10.73
N ASN A 53 21.37 -15.41 -9.94
CA ASN A 53 22.72 -14.81 -9.92
C ASN A 53 23.50 -14.92 -11.26
N ILE A 54 22.82 -15.33 -12.34
CA ILE A 54 23.38 -15.65 -13.65
C ILE A 54 23.36 -14.41 -14.55
N PHE A 55 22.40 -13.50 -14.37
CA PHE A 55 22.26 -12.31 -15.22
C PHE A 55 23.05 -11.13 -14.66
N ASN A 56 23.63 -10.34 -15.57
CA ASN A 56 24.21 -9.06 -15.21
C ASN A 56 23.10 -8.05 -14.87
N ILE A 57 23.43 -7.05 -14.07
CA ILE A 57 22.48 -6.04 -13.57
C ILE A 57 21.72 -5.34 -14.70
N GLU A 58 22.38 -5.04 -15.82
CA GLU A 58 21.74 -4.39 -16.98
C GLU A 58 20.67 -5.27 -17.65
N ASP A 59 20.82 -6.60 -17.60
CA ASP A 59 19.85 -7.52 -18.19
C ASP A 59 18.66 -7.73 -17.25
N VAL A 60 18.90 -7.73 -15.93
CA VAL A 60 17.84 -7.65 -14.92
C VAL A 60 17.03 -6.37 -15.09
N ASP A 61 17.71 -5.23 -15.30
CA ASP A 61 17.04 -3.94 -15.44
C ASP A 61 16.13 -3.88 -16.70
N LYS A 62 16.43 -4.64 -17.76
CA LYS A 62 15.58 -4.77 -18.96
C LYS A 62 14.30 -5.59 -18.73
N ASN A 63 14.26 -6.42 -17.69
CA ASN A 63 13.11 -7.27 -17.38
C ASN A 63 12.01 -6.55 -16.59
N TYR A 64 12.25 -5.30 -16.16
CA TYR A 64 11.21 -4.49 -15.51
C TYR A 64 10.18 -4.00 -16.54
N SER A 65 8.91 -4.33 -16.26
CA SER A 65 7.79 -3.89 -17.07
C SER A 65 7.49 -2.40 -16.85
N LEU A 66 6.81 -1.76 -17.82
CA LEU A 66 6.30 -0.40 -17.65
C LEU A 66 5.36 -0.30 -16.44
N SER A 67 4.54 -1.33 -16.20
CA SER A 67 3.65 -1.40 -15.04
C SER A 67 4.43 -1.35 -13.72
N TYR A 68 5.61 -1.99 -13.65
CA TYR A 68 6.46 -1.88 -12.47
C TYR A 68 6.99 -0.44 -12.27
N TYR A 69 7.35 0.27 -13.36
CA TYR A 69 7.78 1.67 -13.27
C TYR A 69 6.67 2.57 -12.72
N GLU A 70 5.44 2.35 -13.18
CA GLU A 70 4.24 3.05 -12.67
C GLU A 70 4.06 2.76 -11.19
N SER A 71 3.94 1.48 -10.80
CA SER A 71 3.74 1.09 -9.39
C SER A 71 4.86 1.56 -8.47
N CYS A 72 6.13 1.48 -8.89
CA CYS A 72 7.26 1.99 -8.10
C CYS A 72 7.21 3.52 -7.95
N THR A 73 6.86 4.25 -9.02
CA THR A 73 6.75 5.71 -9.00
C THR A 73 5.63 6.16 -8.08
N GLU A 74 4.44 5.57 -8.24
CA GLU A 74 3.26 5.84 -7.42
C GLU A 74 3.55 5.54 -5.94
N THR A 75 4.24 4.44 -5.64
CA THR A 75 4.66 4.09 -4.28
C THR A 75 5.46 5.20 -3.63
N ILE A 76 6.54 5.66 -4.27
CA ILE A 76 7.44 6.66 -3.70
C ILE A 76 6.79 8.04 -3.60
N VAL A 77 6.09 8.47 -4.66
CA VAL A 77 5.42 9.78 -4.70
C VAL A 77 4.37 9.86 -3.60
N HIS A 78 3.57 8.81 -3.43
CA HIS A 78 2.47 8.83 -2.47
C HIS A 78 2.92 8.63 -1.02
N PHE A 79 3.98 7.85 -0.75
CA PHE A 79 4.57 7.83 0.59
C PHE A 79 5.19 9.19 0.95
N GLN A 80 5.90 9.83 0.00
CA GLN A 80 6.43 11.17 0.21
C GLN A 80 5.33 12.17 0.55
N HIS A 81 4.24 12.14 -0.23
CA HIS A 81 3.12 13.06 -0.03
C HIS A 81 2.39 12.82 1.29
N PHE A 82 2.23 11.56 1.72
CA PHE A 82 1.73 11.23 3.06
C PHE A 82 2.61 11.87 4.15
N PHE A 83 3.93 11.64 4.11
CA PHE A 83 4.83 12.20 5.13
C PHE A 83 4.86 13.73 5.11
N GLU A 84 4.79 14.35 3.93
CA GLU A 84 4.72 15.80 3.82
C GLU A 84 3.49 16.38 4.51
N LEU A 85 2.31 15.81 4.22
CA LEU A 85 1.07 16.26 4.84
C LEU A 85 1.05 15.96 6.34
N ALA A 86 1.53 14.79 6.76
CA ALA A 86 1.62 14.44 8.17
C ALA A 86 2.53 15.41 8.95
N CYS A 87 3.73 15.68 8.44
CA CYS A 87 4.66 16.65 9.04
C CYS A 87 4.06 18.06 9.10
N LYS A 88 3.44 18.52 8.01
CA LYS A 88 2.78 19.84 7.97
C LYS A 88 1.61 19.92 8.94
N HIS A 89 0.84 18.87 9.09
CA HIS A 89 -0.28 18.83 10.03
C HIS A 89 0.19 18.93 11.48
N ILE A 90 1.28 18.23 11.84
CA ILE A 90 1.92 18.38 13.17
C ILE A 90 2.33 19.84 13.41
N LEU A 91 2.99 20.48 12.45
CA LEU A 91 3.36 21.90 12.54
C LEU A 91 2.16 22.83 12.65
N LYS A 92 1.10 22.58 11.85
CA LYS A 92 -0.12 23.40 11.84
C LYS A 92 -0.88 23.30 13.16
N ASN A 93 -0.91 22.11 13.78
CA ASN A 93 -1.53 21.88 15.08
C ASN A 93 -0.80 22.61 16.21
N GLU A 94 0.51 22.81 16.10
CA GLU A 94 1.27 23.68 17.01
C GLU A 94 0.95 25.16 16.74
N HIS A 95 1.15 25.63 15.50
CA HIS A 95 0.74 26.97 15.06
C HIS A 95 0.73 27.05 13.52
N PRO A 96 -0.30 27.65 12.88
CA PRO A 96 -0.36 27.79 11.42
C PRO A 96 0.88 28.42 10.75
N LEU A 97 1.56 29.38 11.40
CA LEU A 97 2.77 30.03 10.88
C LEU A 97 3.97 29.08 10.72
N LEU A 98 3.92 27.91 11.37
CA LEU A 98 4.95 26.88 11.23
C LEU A 98 4.76 26.06 9.95
N ALA A 99 3.54 25.98 9.40
CA ALA A 99 3.22 25.24 8.17
C ALA A 99 3.02 26.17 6.95
N ASP A 100 2.70 27.45 7.18
CA ASP A 100 2.31 28.40 6.13
C ASP A 100 3.15 29.68 6.09
N VAL A 101 3.38 30.20 4.89
CA VAL A 101 4.13 31.43 4.64
C VAL A 101 3.19 32.64 4.67
N ALA A 102 3.02 33.24 5.84
CA ALA A 102 2.20 34.46 6.02
C ALA A 102 3.01 35.77 5.98
N SER A 103 4.35 35.72 5.97
CA SER A 103 5.24 36.88 6.13
C SER A 103 5.03 37.97 5.08
N LYS A 104 4.55 37.62 3.88
CA LYS A 104 4.25 38.55 2.79
C LYS A 104 2.89 39.25 2.91
N LYS A 105 2.07 38.91 3.92
CA LYS A 105 0.69 39.37 4.08
C LYS A 105 0.46 39.94 5.48
N ALA A 106 0.77 41.22 5.67
CA ALA A 106 0.76 41.87 6.98
C ALA A 106 -0.56 41.73 7.77
N VAL A 107 -1.72 41.78 7.10
CA VAL A 107 -3.03 41.60 7.75
C VAL A 107 -3.22 40.16 8.22
N VAL A 108 -2.93 39.19 7.35
CA VAL A 108 -3.04 37.75 7.68
C VAL A 108 -2.06 37.38 8.79
N LEU A 109 -0.83 37.88 8.72
CA LEU A 109 0.19 37.70 9.76
C LEU A 109 -0.27 38.28 11.10
N SER A 110 -0.82 39.51 11.11
CA SER A 110 -1.34 40.15 12.33
C SER A 110 -2.47 39.34 12.96
N LYS A 111 -3.38 38.80 12.14
CA LYS A 111 -4.46 37.91 12.59
C LYS A 111 -3.92 36.63 13.22
N LEU A 112 -3.00 35.95 12.54
CA LEU A 112 -2.38 34.72 13.03
C LEU A 112 -1.62 34.92 14.33
N LEU A 113 -0.85 36.01 14.45
CA LEU A 113 -0.13 36.36 15.69
C LEU A 113 -1.06 36.66 16.88
N LYS A 114 -2.29 37.08 16.60
CA LYS A 114 -3.32 37.36 17.62
C LYS A 114 -4.25 36.17 17.87
N GLY A 115 -4.08 35.05 17.16
CA GLY A 115 -4.99 33.90 17.21
C GLY A 115 -6.38 34.18 16.62
N GLU A 116 -6.52 35.19 15.76
CA GLU A 116 -7.77 35.49 15.07
C GLU A 116 -8.00 34.47 13.93
N MET A 117 -9.25 34.02 13.76
CA MET A 117 -9.60 33.14 12.64
C MET A 117 -9.48 33.87 11.30
N LEU A 118 -8.89 33.19 10.33
CA LEU A 118 -8.82 33.66 8.95
C LEU A 118 -10.13 33.36 8.22
N ASN A 119 -10.55 34.25 7.32
CA ASN A 119 -11.64 33.91 6.39
C ASN A 119 -11.10 33.05 5.23
N GLU A 120 -11.99 32.42 4.46
CA GLU A 120 -11.61 31.50 3.37
C GLU A 120 -10.67 32.12 2.33
N ILE A 121 -10.86 33.41 2.02
CA ILE A 121 -10.04 34.10 1.03
C ILE A 121 -8.62 34.29 1.57
N GLU A 122 -8.49 34.63 2.85
CA GLU A 122 -7.20 34.79 3.52
C GLU A 122 -6.46 33.46 3.64
N ASP A 123 -7.17 32.41 4.02
CA ASP A 123 -6.63 31.06 4.20
C ASP A 123 -6.15 30.44 2.87
N ASN A 124 -6.99 30.46 1.82
CA ASN A 124 -6.62 29.96 0.48
C ASN A 124 -5.46 30.73 -0.16
N SER A 125 -5.16 31.91 0.36
CA SER A 125 -4.09 32.74 -0.16
C SER A 125 -2.73 32.39 0.47
N LEU A 126 -2.70 31.64 1.56
CA LEU A 126 -1.45 31.21 2.19
C LEU A 126 -0.74 30.16 1.32
N GLN A 127 0.58 30.31 1.22
CA GLN A 127 1.42 29.32 0.57
C GLN A 127 1.95 28.37 1.64
N SER A 128 1.65 27.09 1.52
CA SER A 128 2.24 26.06 2.39
C SER A 128 3.74 25.89 2.08
N ILE A 129 4.53 25.59 3.11
CA ILE A 129 5.98 25.34 2.97
C ILE A 129 6.26 24.06 2.16
N GLU A 130 7.49 23.87 1.70
CA GLU A 130 7.88 22.62 1.03
C GLU A 130 8.21 21.50 2.04
N PHE A 131 8.21 20.25 1.59
CA PHE A 131 8.49 19.10 2.47
C PHE A 131 9.87 19.16 3.14
N SER A 132 10.91 19.56 2.40
CA SER A 132 12.27 19.73 2.92
C SER A 132 12.33 20.74 4.07
N GLU A 133 11.55 21.82 3.96
CA GLU A 133 11.43 22.83 5.00
C GLU A 133 10.60 22.33 6.20
N ALA A 134 9.50 21.61 5.96
CA ALA A 134 8.70 21.00 7.02
C ALA A 134 9.52 20.02 7.87
N ILE A 135 10.33 19.15 7.24
CA ILE A 135 11.24 18.25 7.94
C ILE A 135 12.23 19.06 8.78
N SER A 136 12.89 20.05 8.19
CA SER A 136 13.96 20.80 8.88
C SER A 136 13.41 21.55 10.09
N ARG A 137 12.24 22.19 9.95
CA ARG A 137 11.55 22.88 11.05
C ARG A 137 11.17 21.93 12.18
N LEU A 138 10.55 20.77 11.87
CA LEU A 138 10.19 19.78 12.89
C LEU A 138 11.42 19.30 13.66
N LEU A 139 12.50 18.94 12.95
CA LEU A 139 13.72 18.47 13.58
C LEU A 139 14.32 19.52 14.53
N GLU A 140 14.34 20.79 14.12
CA GLU A 140 14.83 21.90 14.96
C GLU A 140 13.94 22.11 16.19
N LEU A 141 12.61 22.11 16.02
CA LEU A 141 11.67 22.31 17.12
C LEU A 141 11.73 21.16 18.13
N ILE A 142 11.84 19.91 17.67
CA ILE A 142 11.96 18.72 18.53
C ILE A 142 13.30 18.74 19.29
N LYS A 143 14.42 19.01 18.59
CA LYS A 143 15.77 19.07 19.22
C LYS A 143 15.87 20.16 20.29
N ASN A 144 15.17 21.28 20.08
CA ASN A 144 15.15 22.40 21.03
C ASN A 144 13.98 22.32 22.03
N GLU A 145 13.25 21.21 22.10
CA GLU A 145 12.11 21.00 23.00
C GLU A 145 11.07 22.15 22.92
N SER A 146 10.92 22.73 21.73
CA SER A 146 10.14 23.95 21.45
C SER A 146 8.81 23.67 20.72
N ILE A 147 8.39 22.41 20.71
CA ILE A 147 7.08 21.95 20.20
C ILE A 147 6.41 21.12 21.29
N ASN A 148 5.08 21.18 21.35
CA ASN A 148 4.33 20.32 22.26
C ASN A 148 4.57 18.85 21.92
N ASP A 149 4.50 17.99 22.94
CA ASP A 149 4.68 16.54 22.79
C ASP A 149 6.01 16.12 22.13
N PHE A 150 7.07 16.94 22.21
CA PHE A 150 8.37 16.66 21.60
C PHE A 150 8.90 15.24 21.88
N LYS A 151 8.63 14.71 23.08
CA LYS A 151 9.01 13.34 23.47
C LYS A 151 8.35 12.27 22.60
N LEU A 152 7.07 12.45 22.27
CA LEU A 152 6.32 11.57 21.39
C LEU A 152 6.77 11.71 19.93
N LEU A 153 7.32 12.87 19.56
CA LEU A 153 7.81 13.15 18.20
C LEU A 153 9.27 12.73 17.98
N ASN A 154 9.97 12.21 18.99
CA ASN A 154 11.38 11.81 18.88
C ASN A 154 11.65 10.78 17.77
N PHE A 155 10.66 9.96 17.39
CA PHE A 155 10.81 9.02 16.28
C PHE A 155 11.12 9.73 14.95
N ILE A 156 10.72 11.00 14.80
CA ILE A 156 11.03 11.82 13.61
C ILE A 156 12.53 12.13 13.54
N LEU A 157 13.22 12.27 14.68
CA LEU A 157 14.67 12.42 14.72
C LEU A 157 15.36 11.15 14.22
N SER A 158 14.91 9.98 14.66
CA SER A 158 15.44 8.69 14.15
C SER A 158 15.04 8.42 12.70
N GLY A 159 13.89 8.93 12.26
CA GLY A 159 13.37 8.80 10.90
C GLY A 159 13.89 9.84 9.92
N GLU A 160 14.77 10.77 10.33
CA GLU A 160 15.25 11.88 9.50
C GLU A 160 15.80 11.40 8.15
N GLU A 161 16.64 10.36 8.16
CA GLU A 161 17.27 9.82 6.96
C GLU A 161 16.21 9.24 6.00
N VAL A 162 15.20 8.56 6.52
CA VAL A 162 14.10 7.98 5.72
C VAL A 162 13.29 9.09 5.05
N LEU A 163 12.89 10.11 5.80
CA LEU A 163 12.13 11.26 5.28
C LEU A 163 12.90 12.00 4.18
N ARG A 164 14.20 12.26 4.40
CA ARG A 164 15.06 12.90 3.40
C ARG A 164 15.28 12.04 2.18
N THR A 165 15.44 10.72 2.36
CA THR A 165 15.63 9.76 1.27
C THR A 165 14.39 9.68 0.39
N VAL A 166 13.20 9.54 0.99
CA VAL A 166 11.92 9.51 0.26
C VAL A 166 11.70 10.82 -0.50
N ASN A 167 11.99 11.98 0.10
CA ASN A 167 11.93 13.27 -0.58
C ASN A 167 12.90 13.35 -1.78
N SER A 168 14.14 12.89 -1.59
CA SER A 168 15.16 12.85 -2.65
C SER A 168 14.75 11.93 -3.80
N LEU A 169 14.21 10.75 -3.49
CA LEU A 169 13.71 9.79 -4.48
C LEU A 169 12.55 10.38 -5.28
N ARG A 170 11.56 11.00 -4.62
CA ARG A 170 10.48 11.70 -5.32
C ARG A 170 11.02 12.77 -6.26
N ASN A 171 11.99 13.58 -5.81
CA ASN A 171 12.58 14.62 -6.65
C ASN A 171 13.33 14.04 -7.85
N ARG A 172 14.02 12.91 -7.70
CA ARG A 172 14.71 12.22 -8.80
C ARG A 172 13.72 11.65 -9.81
N ILE A 173 12.65 11.01 -9.35
CA ILE A 173 11.58 10.46 -10.19
C ILE A 173 10.86 11.60 -10.92
N TRP A 174 10.37 12.61 -10.19
CA TRP A 174 9.52 13.67 -10.73
C TRP A 174 10.27 14.68 -11.60
N HIS A 175 11.47 15.13 -11.19
CA HIS A 175 12.18 16.19 -11.92
C HIS A 175 13.10 15.68 -13.01
N ARG A 176 13.62 14.45 -12.89
CA ARG A 176 14.53 13.88 -13.90
C ARG A 176 13.87 12.77 -14.71
N GLY A 177 12.97 11.97 -14.12
CA GLY A 177 12.35 10.83 -14.82
C GLY A 177 13.35 9.72 -15.17
N LEU A 178 14.54 9.70 -14.54
CA LEU A 178 15.66 8.82 -14.89
C LEU A 178 15.96 7.75 -13.84
N PHE A 179 15.11 7.59 -12.83
CA PHE A 179 15.41 6.69 -11.73
C PHE A 179 14.18 5.93 -11.25
N VAL A 180 14.27 4.61 -11.26
CA VAL A 180 13.31 3.68 -10.67
C VAL A 180 14.10 2.75 -9.76
N LEU A 181 13.55 2.43 -8.59
CA LEU A 181 14.18 1.47 -7.69
C LEU A 181 14.00 0.05 -8.22
N ARG A 182 15.03 -0.77 -8.08
CA ARG A 182 14.91 -2.23 -8.28
C ARG A 182 13.99 -2.85 -7.25
N TYR A 183 13.42 -4.00 -7.57
CA TYR A 183 12.40 -4.66 -6.75
C TYR A 183 12.83 -4.85 -5.29
N GLU A 184 14.00 -5.48 -5.08
CA GLU A 184 14.53 -5.75 -3.74
C GLU A 184 14.84 -4.47 -2.97
N ALA A 185 15.39 -3.45 -3.66
CA ALA A 185 15.70 -2.16 -3.03
C ALA A 185 14.43 -1.40 -2.62
N LEU A 186 13.36 -1.50 -3.42
CA LEU A 186 12.05 -0.96 -3.06
C LEU A 186 11.48 -1.70 -1.84
N ASP A 187 11.62 -3.02 -1.78
CA ASP A 187 11.16 -3.83 -0.65
C ASP A 187 11.90 -3.56 0.63
N GLU A 188 13.23 -3.49 0.57
CA GLU A 188 14.03 -3.09 1.73
C GLU A 188 13.64 -1.68 2.18
N LEU A 189 13.52 -0.71 1.26
CA LEU A 189 13.10 0.65 1.60
C LEU A 189 11.73 0.65 2.30
N VAL A 190 10.75 -0.04 1.73
CA VAL A 190 9.37 0.00 2.23
C VAL A 190 9.23 -0.74 3.55
N CYS A 191 9.62 -2.02 3.60
CA CYS A 191 9.41 -2.87 4.75
C CYS A 191 10.28 -2.49 5.94
N ARG A 192 11.57 -2.18 5.71
CA ARG A 192 12.52 -1.95 6.80
C ARG A 192 12.46 -0.52 7.35
N PHE A 193 12.09 0.45 6.52
CA PHE A 193 12.22 1.87 6.87
C PHE A 193 10.90 2.64 6.80
N ILE A 194 10.14 2.54 5.69
CA ILE A 194 8.92 3.33 5.52
C ILE A 194 7.78 2.83 6.40
N LEU A 195 7.43 1.53 6.37
CA LEU A 195 6.30 0.99 7.12
C LEU A 195 6.45 1.17 8.64
N PRO A 196 7.62 0.92 9.25
CA PRO A 196 7.83 1.22 10.67
C PRO A 196 7.61 2.70 10.99
N LEU A 197 8.14 3.60 10.15
CA LEU A 197 7.96 5.04 10.33
C LEU A 197 6.49 5.46 10.17
N VAL A 198 5.77 4.90 9.19
CA VAL A 198 4.32 5.11 9.03
C VAL A 198 3.57 4.68 10.30
N SER A 199 3.91 3.53 10.88
CA SER A 199 3.31 3.06 12.13
C SER A 199 3.51 4.04 13.28
N GLU A 200 4.70 4.64 13.41
CA GLU A 200 4.97 5.67 14.42
C GLU A 200 4.09 6.91 14.20
N PHE A 201 3.96 7.42 12.96
CA PHE A 201 3.05 8.54 12.65
C PHE A 201 1.60 8.21 13.00
N LEU A 202 1.12 7.01 12.64
CA LEU A 202 -0.26 6.59 12.87
C LEU A 202 -0.57 6.33 14.35
N SER A 203 0.45 6.12 15.18
CA SER A 203 0.31 5.95 16.62
C SER A 203 0.00 7.26 17.35
N LEU A 204 0.27 8.42 16.73
CA LEU A 204 -0.03 9.72 17.30
C LEU A 204 -1.55 9.93 17.36
N ASN A 205 -2.03 10.53 18.46
CA ASN A 205 -3.46 10.82 18.67
C ASN A 205 -4.09 11.61 17.52
N LEU A 206 -3.31 12.45 16.82
CA LEU A 206 -3.73 13.23 15.65
C LEU A 206 -4.22 12.35 14.49
N PHE A 207 -3.70 11.12 14.36
CA PHE A 207 -3.98 10.23 13.24
C PHE A 207 -4.86 9.03 13.64
N TYR A 208 -5.09 8.83 14.94
CA TYR A 208 -5.83 7.71 15.49
C TYR A 208 -7.27 7.60 14.95
N GLY A 209 -7.78 6.38 14.78
CA GLY A 209 -9.17 6.11 14.41
C GLY A 209 -9.52 6.27 12.93
N ASN A 210 -8.55 6.57 12.07
CA ASN A 210 -8.77 6.82 10.63
C ASN A 210 -8.39 5.64 9.72
N GLU A 211 -8.29 4.43 10.28
CA GLU A 211 -7.87 3.22 9.56
C GLU A 211 -8.71 2.93 8.32
N ILE A 212 -10.02 3.21 8.38
CA ILE A 212 -10.95 3.00 7.26
C ILE A 212 -10.56 3.78 6.00
N ASN A 213 -9.84 4.90 6.15
CA ASN A 213 -9.46 5.76 5.03
C ASN A 213 -8.25 5.21 4.25
N TRP A 214 -7.36 4.47 4.92
CA TRP A 214 -6.10 4.02 4.32
C TRP A 214 -5.88 2.51 4.33
N LYS A 215 -6.34 1.80 5.37
CA LYS A 215 -6.14 0.37 5.54
C LYS A 215 -7.21 -0.42 4.78
N TYR A 216 -6.84 -1.58 4.26
CA TYR A 216 -7.81 -2.57 3.81
C TYR A 216 -8.49 -3.21 5.02
N LYS A 217 -9.52 -4.00 4.74
CA LYS A 217 -10.30 -4.71 5.75
C LYS A 217 -9.60 -5.97 6.23
N ASP A 218 -9.91 -6.42 7.44
CA ASP A 218 -9.33 -7.66 7.97
C ASP A 218 -9.54 -8.84 7.01
N LEU A 219 -8.45 -9.56 6.75
CA LEU A 219 -8.47 -10.72 5.86
C LEU A 219 -9.15 -11.90 6.52
N HIS A 220 -9.73 -12.80 5.71
CA HIS A 220 -10.39 -14.00 6.22
C HIS A 220 -9.45 -14.89 7.06
N CYS A 221 -8.17 -14.97 6.66
CA CYS A 221 -7.15 -15.69 7.42
C CYS A 221 -6.74 -14.97 8.72
N ASN A 222 -7.01 -13.68 8.90
CA ASN A 222 -6.51 -12.84 10.00
C ASN A 222 -4.99 -12.59 9.98
N VAL A 223 -4.35 -12.74 8.82
CA VAL A 223 -2.98 -12.23 8.60
C VAL A 223 -3.09 -10.79 8.14
N ASP A 224 -2.30 -9.89 8.73
CA ASP A 224 -2.20 -8.49 8.30
C ASP A 224 -0.89 -8.25 7.51
N PRO A 225 -0.95 -8.25 6.16
CA PRO A 225 0.23 -8.01 5.33
C PRO A 225 1.11 -6.84 5.73
N ILE A 226 0.54 -5.70 6.12
CA ILE A 226 1.32 -4.51 6.51
C ILE A 226 2.12 -4.79 7.78
N SER A 227 1.49 -5.37 8.81
CA SER A 227 2.17 -5.70 10.06
C SER A 227 3.24 -6.78 9.86
N GLU A 228 2.95 -7.82 9.07
CA GLU A 228 3.92 -8.87 8.76
C GLU A 228 5.16 -8.32 8.05
N LEU A 229 4.95 -7.45 7.05
CA LEU A 229 6.05 -6.82 6.30
C LEU A 229 6.85 -5.84 7.15
N SER A 230 6.19 -5.05 8.01
CA SER A 230 6.86 -4.10 8.91
C SER A 230 7.71 -4.78 9.99
N ASN A 231 7.37 -6.03 10.36
CA ASN A 231 8.09 -6.80 11.38
C ASN A 231 9.13 -7.76 10.79
N MET A 232 9.35 -7.73 9.46
CA MET A 232 10.34 -8.60 8.82
C MET A 232 11.75 -8.31 9.31
N ASN A 233 12.49 -9.38 9.60
CA ASN A 233 13.89 -9.29 9.97
C ASN A 233 14.78 -9.39 8.74
N PHE A 234 15.36 -8.26 8.33
CA PHE A 234 16.29 -8.18 7.19
C PHE A 234 17.70 -8.72 7.49
N ASN A 235 17.96 -9.25 8.69
CA ASN A 235 19.25 -9.85 9.04
C ASN A 235 19.40 -11.32 8.59
N THR A 236 18.31 -11.98 8.21
CA THR A 236 18.32 -13.30 7.56
C THR A 236 18.30 -13.15 6.04
N ALA A 237 18.58 -14.23 5.30
CA ALA A 237 18.45 -14.22 3.84
C ALA A 237 17.09 -13.62 3.45
N PHE A 238 17.12 -12.59 2.59
CA PHE A 238 15.93 -11.85 2.19
C PHE A 238 14.91 -12.82 1.57
N GLU A 239 13.79 -13.05 2.26
CA GLU A 239 12.75 -13.99 1.82
C GLU A 239 11.85 -13.32 0.77
N LEU A 240 12.39 -13.11 -0.42
CA LEU A 240 11.70 -12.50 -1.56
C LEU A 240 10.31 -13.11 -1.79
N ASP A 241 10.21 -14.44 -1.71
CA ASP A 241 8.96 -15.16 -1.93
C ASP A 241 7.92 -14.86 -0.85
N LYS A 242 8.34 -14.68 0.41
CA LYS A 242 7.43 -14.30 1.50
C LYS A 242 6.93 -12.87 1.33
N VAL A 243 7.80 -11.95 0.92
CA VAL A 243 7.42 -10.56 0.62
C VAL A 243 6.42 -10.52 -0.54
N ALA A 244 6.72 -11.24 -1.63
CA ALA A 244 5.86 -11.34 -2.79
C ALA A 244 4.48 -11.95 -2.45
N PHE A 245 4.45 -12.98 -1.60
CA PHE A 245 3.21 -13.59 -1.11
C PHE A 245 2.35 -12.58 -0.35
N LEU A 246 2.94 -11.85 0.60
CA LEU A 246 2.24 -10.83 1.39
C LEU A 246 1.78 -9.65 0.53
N LYS A 247 2.57 -9.25 -0.48
CA LYS A 247 2.17 -8.23 -1.45
C LYS A 247 0.93 -8.66 -2.23
N GLU A 248 0.88 -9.89 -2.72
CA GLU A 248 -0.28 -10.38 -3.45
C GLU A 248 -1.53 -10.46 -2.57
N MET A 249 -1.36 -10.85 -1.30
CA MET A 249 -2.44 -10.78 -0.30
C MET A 249 -2.91 -9.33 -0.09
N GLY A 250 -2.00 -8.38 0.13
CA GLY A 250 -2.32 -6.97 0.32
C GLY A 250 -2.99 -6.33 -0.91
N ARG A 251 -2.55 -6.69 -2.12
CA ARG A 251 -3.16 -6.25 -3.38
C ARG A 251 -4.59 -6.76 -3.49
N ALA A 252 -4.80 -8.05 -3.22
CA ALA A 252 -6.12 -8.66 -3.24
C ALA A 252 -7.02 -8.07 -2.13
N ALA A 253 -6.47 -7.70 -0.97
CA ALA A 253 -7.19 -7.06 0.12
C ALA A 253 -7.78 -5.71 -0.31
N TYR A 254 -6.99 -4.86 -0.95
CA TYR A 254 -7.46 -3.56 -1.46
C TYR A 254 -8.43 -3.67 -2.64
N ASN A 255 -8.36 -4.76 -3.39
CA ASN A 255 -9.25 -5.03 -4.52
C ASN A 255 -10.47 -5.87 -4.13
N ASN A 256 -10.60 -6.25 -2.86
CA ASN A 256 -11.74 -7.01 -2.38
C ASN A 256 -13.03 -6.19 -2.55
N PRO A 257 -13.99 -6.64 -3.39
CA PRO A 257 -15.21 -5.89 -3.65
C PRO A 257 -16.20 -5.94 -2.48
N LEU A 258 -16.00 -6.85 -1.52
CA LEU A 258 -16.95 -7.07 -0.44
C LEU A 258 -16.94 -5.91 0.57
N TYR A 259 -18.12 -5.41 0.91
CA TYR A 259 -18.36 -4.34 1.86
C TYR A 259 -18.21 -4.81 3.30
N GLU A 260 -18.73 -5.99 3.65
CA GLU A 260 -18.63 -6.57 4.98
C GLU A 260 -17.42 -7.48 5.14
N THR A 261 -16.69 -7.28 6.22
CA THR A 261 -15.71 -8.25 6.76
C THR A 261 -16.08 -8.69 8.18
N VAL A 262 -17.03 -8.02 8.83
CA VAL A 262 -17.29 -8.21 10.27
C VAL A 262 -18.79 -8.12 10.61
N LEU A 263 -19.61 -9.06 10.14
CA LEU A 263 -20.97 -9.26 10.69
C LEU A 263 -21.33 -10.71 11.00
N LYS A 264 -20.34 -11.58 11.24
CA LYS A 264 -20.60 -12.89 11.89
C LYS A 264 -21.05 -12.77 13.36
N ARG A 265 -21.12 -11.57 13.96
CA ARG A 265 -21.40 -11.38 15.39
C ARG A 265 -22.78 -10.84 15.79
N THR A 266 -23.61 -10.28 14.90
CA THR A 266 -24.87 -9.64 15.34
C THR A 266 -26.15 -10.07 14.60
N GLY A 267 -26.08 -11.00 13.64
CA GLY A 267 -27.28 -11.63 13.07
C GLY A 267 -28.26 -10.68 12.38
N ARG A 268 -27.86 -9.43 12.09
CA ARG A 268 -28.67 -8.45 11.36
C ARG A 268 -28.13 -8.31 9.94
N GLN A 269 -28.96 -8.67 8.96
CA GLN A 269 -28.69 -8.41 7.55
C GLN A 269 -28.78 -6.90 7.31
N ASN A 270 -27.69 -6.30 6.86
CA ASN A 270 -27.63 -4.90 6.47
C ASN A 270 -27.76 -4.76 4.94
N PHE A 271 -28.04 -3.55 4.46
CA PHE A 271 -28.16 -3.29 3.01
C PHE A 271 -26.85 -3.62 2.24
N SER A 272 -25.71 -3.55 2.92
CA SER A 272 -24.39 -4.01 2.44
C SER A 272 -24.35 -5.50 2.07
N SER A 273 -25.01 -6.36 2.85
CA SER A 273 -25.01 -7.81 2.58
C SER A 273 -25.71 -8.15 1.26
N LEU A 274 -26.62 -7.31 0.77
CA LEU A 274 -27.27 -7.51 -0.54
C LEU A 274 -26.29 -7.32 -1.71
N PHE A 275 -25.41 -6.32 -1.62
CA PHE A 275 -24.38 -6.08 -2.64
C PHE A 275 -23.27 -7.14 -2.59
N ASP A 276 -22.91 -7.57 -1.39
CA ASP A 276 -21.95 -8.65 -1.19
C ASP A 276 -22.48 -9.97 -1.74
N ASN A 277 -23.74 -10.32 -1.48
CA ASN A 277 -24.36 -11.54 -2.00
C ASN A 277 -24.28 -11.63 -3.54
N ALA A 278 -24.52 -10.53 -4.25
CA ALA A 278 -24.42 -10.52 -5.72
C ALA A 278 -22.98 -10.74 -6.21
N SER A 279 -22.00 -10.14 -5.50
CA SER A 279 -20.58 -10.27 -5.84
C SER A 279 -20.04 -11.68 -5.50
N ILE A 280 -20.47 -12.23 -4.36
CA ILE A 280 -20.16 -13.60 -3.90
C ILE A 280 -20.75 -14.60 -4.90
N GLN A 281 -22.05 -14.52 -5.18
CA GLN A 281 -22.73 -15.44 -6.09
C GLN A 281 -22.09 -15.43 -7.47
N LYS A 282 -21.81 -14.24 -8.02
CA LYS A 282 -21.12 -14.12 -9.31
C LYS A 282 -19.74 -14.82 -9.29
N ALA A 283 -18.96 -14.62 -8.23
CA ALA A 283 -17.64 -15.23 -8.13
C ALA A 283 -17.72 -16.76 -7.99
N GLU A 284 -18.67 -17.27 -7.19
CA GLU A 284 -18.91 -18.70 -7.03
C GLU A 284 -19.43 -19.34 -8.32
N ASP A 285 -20.32 -18.69 -9.06
CA ASP A 285 -20.83 -19.19 -10.35
C ASP A 285 -19.71 -19.34 -11.38
N VAL A 286 -18.82 -18.35 -11.50
CA VAL A 286 -17.64 -18.41 -12.38
C VAL A 286 -16.70 -19.53 -11.94
N ALA A 287 -16.42 -19.63 -10.65
CA ALA A 287 -15.52 -20.63 -10.11
C ALA A 287 -16.06 -22.07 -10.29
N ASN A 288 -17.37 -22.28 -10.11
CA ASN A 288 -18.05 -23.55 -10.37
C ASN A 288 -18.04 -23.93 -11.85
N HIS A 289 -18.13 -22.94 -12.75
CA HIS A 289 -18.01 -23.20 -14.19
C HIS A 289 -16.59 -23.67 -14.57
N GLU A 290 -15.56 -23.04 -14.00
CA GLU A 290 -14.16 -23.41 -14.22
C GLU A 290 -13.84 -24.81 -13.66
N LEU A 291 -14.43 -25.18 -12.51
CA LEU A 291 -14.34 -26.53 -11.92
C LEU A 291 -14.77 -27.63 -12.93
N GLN A 292 -15.89 -27.41 -13.62
CA GLN A 292 -16.41 -28.36 -14.60
C GLN A 292 -15.53 -28.49 -15.84
N LYS A 293 -14.83 -27.42 -16.22
CA LYS A 293 -14.05 -27.35 -17.46
C LYS A 293 -12.62 -27.87 -17.29
N HIS A 294 -12.01 -27.63 -16.14
CA HIS A 294 -10.58 -27.85 -15.91
C HIS A 294 -10.28 -28.95 -14.88
N HIS A 295 -11.28 -29.68 -14.38
CA HIS A 295 -11.13 -30.62 -13.26
C HIS A 295 -10.38 -29.99 -12.06
N ALA A 296 -10.59 -28.67 -11.87
CA ALA A 296 -9.94 -27.90 -10.84
C ALA A 296 -10.47 -28.27 -9.44
N GLU A 297 -9.79 -27.81 -8.40
CA GLU A 297 -10.31 -27.85 -7.02
C GLU A 297 -10.75 -26.44 -6.61
N LEU A 298 -11.79 -26.36 -5.77
CA LEU A 298 -12.28 -25.12 -5.20
C LEU A 298 -12.04 -25.07 -3.70
N LYS A 299 -11.49 -23.96 -3.22
CA LYS A 299 -11.29 -23.67 -1.80
C LYS A 299 -11.83 -22.30 -1.41
N ALA A 300 -11.95 -22.07 -0.11
CA ALA A 300 -12.21 -20.74 0.44
C ALA A 300 -10.97 -19.85 0.27
N CYS A 301 -11.14 -18.63 -0.22
CA CYS A 301 -10.03 -17.70 -0.38
C CYS A 301 -9.53 -17.20 0.99
N PRO A 302 -8.21 -17.23 1.29
CA PRO A 302 -7.68 -16.74 2.57
C PRO A 302 -7.80 -15.21 2.73
N VAL A 303 -8.01 -14.48 1.64
CA VAL A 303 -8.14 -13.02 1.64
C VAL A 303 -9.60 -12.62 1.89
N CYS A 304 -10.52 -13.03 1.02
CA CYS A 304 -11.92 -12.60 1.08
C CYS A 304 -12.89 -13.61 1.72
N GLY A 305 -12.50 -14.88 1.89
CA GLY A 305 -13.33 -15.92 2.51
C GLY A 305 -14.39 -16.55 1.61
N VAL A 306 -14.50 -16.13 0.34
CA VAL A 306 -15.45 -16.70 -0.63
C VAL A 306 -14.91 -18.01 -1.20
N ASN A 307 -15.80 -18.98 -1.46
CA ASN A 307 -15.50 -20.26 -2.10
C ASN A 307 -15.29 -20.11 -3.61
N SER A 308 -14.37 -19.24 -3.98
CA SER A 308 -14.06 -18.91 -5.38
C SER A 308 -12.56 -18.98 -5.68
N LEU A 309 -11.76 -19.61 -4.81
CA LEU A 309 -10.34 -19.86 -5.06
C LEU A 309 -10.21 -21.16 -5.86
N ILE A 310 -9.86 -21.01 -7.13
CA ILE A 310 -9.67 -22.10 -8.10
C ILE A 310 -8.21 -22.53 -8.06
N LEU A 311 -7.98 -23.83 -7.84
CA LEU A 311 -6.67 -24.48 -7.93
C LEU A 311 -6.61 -25.19 -9.29
N TYR A 312 -5.79 -24.68 -10.19
CA TYR A 312 -5.65 -25.21 -11.55
C TYR A 312 -4.61 -26.33 -11.58
N PRO A 313 -5.01 -27.59 -11.86
CA PRO A 313 -4.08 -28.68 -12.05
C PRO A 313 -3.46 -28.62 -13.45
N GLU A 314 -2.22 -29.09 -13.53
CA GLU A 314 -1.51 -29.41 -14.77
C GLU A 314 -0.93 -30.82 -14.63
N SER A 315 -0.70 -31.51 -15.73
CA SER A 315 -0.16 -32.87 -15.71
C SER A 315 0.95 -33.02 -16.72
N ASP A 316 2.13 -33.38 -16.23
CA ASP A 316 3.29 -33.71 -17.04
C ASP A 316 3.37 -35.21 -17.25
N CYS A 317 3.57 -35.61 -18.50
CA CYS A 317 3.73 -37.01 -18.89
C CYS A 317 5.21 -37.28 -19.16
N GLU A 318 5.79 -38.24 -18.44
CA GLU A 318 7.09 -38.81 -18.79
C GLU A 318 6.87 -39.93 -19.81
N TYR A 319 7.71 -39.99 -20.83
CA TYR A 319 7.65 -40.99 -21.89
C TYR A 319 8.86 -41.92 -21.80
N ASN A 320 8.64 -43.22 -21.96
CA ASN A 320 9.71 -44.20 -22.08
C ASN A 320 10.41 -44.12 -23.45
N ASN A 321 11.45 -44.94 -23.65
CA ASN A 321 12.19 -45.01 -24.91
C ASN A 321 11.33 -45.46 -26.12
N ASP A 322 10.15 -46.02 -25.87
CA ASP A 322 9.19 -46.46 -26.88
C ASP A 322 8.08 -45.40 -27.13
N ASN A 323 8.23 -44.18 -26.60
CA ASN A 323 7.24 -43.09 -26.63
C ASN A 323 5.89 -43.43 -25.98
N GLU A 324 5.84 -44.40 -25.07
CA GLU A 324 4.67 -44.68 -24.24
C GLU A 324 4.76 -43.90 -22.92
N VAL A 325 3.61 -43.46 -22.42
CA VAL A 325 3.52 -42.75 -21.14
C VAL A 325 3.94 -43.69 -20.01
N SER A 326 5.07 -43.41 -19.37
CA SER A 326 5.59 -44.19 -18.25
C SER A 326 5.10 -43.69 -16.90
N ASN A 327 4.84 -42.39 -16.79
CA ASN A 327 4.44 -41.73 -15.55
C ASN A 327 3.64 -40.46 -15.86
N VAL A 328 2.66 -40.15 -15.00
CA VAL A 328 1.88 -38.91 -15.07
C VAL A 328 1.97 -38.24 -13.71
N ILE A 329 2.56 -37.04 -13.68
CA ILE A 329 2.68 -36.23 -12.47
C ILE A 329 1.68 -35.10 -12.58
N THR A 330 0.66 -35.09 -11.71
CA THR A 330 -0.31 -34.00 -11.61
C THR A 330 0.08 -33.09 -10.46
N TYR A 331 0.16 -31.78 -10.72
CA TYR A 331 0.47 -30.75 -9.73
C TYR A 331 -0.41 -29.52 -9.94
N ILE A 332 -0.54 -28.68 -8.91
CA ILE A 332 -1.26 -27.39 -9.03
C ILE A 332 -0.26 -26.34 -9.52
N TRP A 333 -0.49 -25.75 -10.70
CA TRP A 333 0.43 -24.77 -11.30
C TRP A 333 0.06 -23.32 -10.98
N LYS A 334 -1.23 -23.06 -10.69
CA LYS A 334 -1.75 -21.72 -10.42
C LYS A 334 -2.98 -21.78 -9.51
N ILE A 335 -3.10 -20.77 -8.65
CA ILE A 335 -4.35 -20.49 -7.93
C ILE A 335 -4.88 -19.11 -8.31
N THR A 336 -6.20 -18.96 -8.40
CA THR A 336 -6.86 -17.66 -8.66
C THR A 336 -8.19 -17.57 -7.93
N CYS A 337 -8.42 -16.45 -7.23
CA CYS A 337 -9.71 -16.14 -6.62
C CYS A 337 -10.51 -15.20 -7.52
N GLU A 338 -11.68 -15.63 -7.96
CA GLU A 338 -12.56 -14.83 -8.83
C GLU A 338 -13.26 -13.67 -8.11
N CYS A 339 -13.26 -13.65 -6.77
CA CYS A 339 -13.85 -12.57 -5.99
C CYS A 339 -12.88 -11.38 -5.81
N CYS A 340 -11.77 -11.58 -5.10
CA CYS A 340 -10.81 -10.51 -4.78
C CYS A 340 -9.59 -10.47 -5.72
N GLY A 341 -9.51 -11.39 -6.68
CA GLY A 341 -8.45 -11.47 -7.67
C GLY A 341 -7.12 -12.03 -7.16
N PHE A 342 -7.05 -12.58 -5.93
CA PHE A 342 -5.82 -13.17 -5.37
C PHE A 342 -5.28 -14.27 -6.29
N SER A 343 -4.00 -14.23 -6.66
CA SER A 343 -3.43 -15.23 -7.57
C SER A 343 -1.92 -15.48 -7.38
N LEU A 344 -1.54 -16.75 -7.24
CA LEU A 344 -0.15 -17.22 -7.13
C LEU A 344 0.13 -18.35 -8.14
N HIS A 345 1.41 -18.59 -8.39
CA HIS A 345 1.92 -19.76 -9.14
C HIS A 345 2.65 -20.72 -8.21
N ASN A 346 2.88 -21.94 -8.70
CA ASN A 346 3.56 -23.03 -7.99
C ASN A 346 5.03 -22.78 -7.63
N GLU A 347 5.62 -21.67 -8.05
CA GLU A 347 6.94 -21.22 -7.60
C GLU A 347 6.95 -20.85 -6.10
N PHE A 348 5.77 -20.57 -5.53
CA PHE A 348 5.63 -20.24 -4.11
C PHE A 348 5.57 -21.51 -3.26
N LYS A 349 6.13 -21.43 -2.06
CA LYS A 349 5.91 -22.43 -1.01
C LYS A 349 4.49 -22.33 -0.43
N ASN A 350 4.10 -23.33 0.35
CA ASN A 350 2.84 -23.28 1.08
C ASN A 350 2.92 -22.24 2.20
N ALA A 351 1.78 -21.68 2.59
CA ALA A 351 1.72 -20.57 3.54
C ALA A 351 2.32 -20.93 4.92
N LYS A 352 2.23 -22.20 5.33
CA LYS A 352 2.85 -22.74 6.55
C LYS A 352 4.36 -22.60 6.55
N ASP A 353 5.01 -22.73 5.39
CA ASP A 353 6.46 -22.59 5.26
C ASP A 353 6.92 -21.14 5.50
N TYR A 354 6.02 -20.16 5.36
CA TYR A 354 6.24 -18.77 5.72
C TYR A 354 5.82 -18.43 7.16
N GLY A 355 5.30 -19.40 7.91
CA GLY A 355 4.82 -19.25 9.29
C GLY A 355 3.30 -19.04 9.45
N PHE A 356 2.51 -19.15 8.36
CA PHE A 356 1.05 -18.91 8.39
C PHE A 356 0.26 -20.22 8.48
N ASN A 357 -0.04 -20.67 9.69
CA ASN A 357 -0.72 -21.95 9.96
C ASN A 357 -2.24 -21.95 9.73
N ASN A 358 -2.81 -20.76 9.59
CA ASN A 358 -4.23 -20.45 9.39
C ASN A 358 -4.66 -20.46 7.92
N ILE A 359 -3.73 -20.70 6.99
CA ILE A 359 -3.98 -20.77 5.56
C ILE A 359 -3.76 -22.22 5.12
N GLU A 360 -4.73 -22.76 4.37
CA GLU A 360 -4.62 -24.12 3.84
C GLU A 360 -3.53 -24.23 2.77
N ASP A 361 -2.99 -25.44 2.60
CA ASP A 361 -1.97 -25.71 1.59
C ASP A 361 -2.61 -25.68 0.19
N PHE A 362 -1.89 -25.08 -0.77
CA PHE A 362 -2.30 -24.92 -2.16
C PHE A 362 -1.56 -25.87 -3.10
N TRP A 363 -0.32 -26.19 -2.76
CA TRP A 363 0.59 -26.96 -3.61
C TRP A 363 0.73 -28.37 -3.03
N VAL A 364 0.59 -29.37 -3.91
CA VAL A 364 0.64 -30.81 -3.60
C VAL A 364 1.76 -31.45 -4.38
#